data_AF-A0A957F811-F1
#
_entry.id   AF-A0A957F811-F1
#
_cell.length_a   1.000
_cell.length_b   1.000
_cell.length_c   1.000
_cell.angle_alpha   90.00
_cell.angle_beta   90.00
_cell.angle_gamma   90.00
#
_symmetry.space_group_name_H-M   'P 1'
#
loop_
_entity.id
_entity.type
_entity.pdbx_description
1 polymer ?
#
loop_
_entity_poly.entity_id
_entity_poly.type
_entity_poly.pdbx_seq_one_letter_code
_entity_poly.pdbx_strand_id
1 'polypeptide(L)'
;AYNPYTPPPGWYAISETSRQLGLMLQNTDMYAYFQDKEPVACAGYSICLYRVNYPVDTPVDRVVVDDGRSVSDIPADELGVANGRRLIAKWVQPPGDIVPVGKNFALPADFQPATANFDDAFALLGYRIAEGKTAVAPGDTLQLTLFWHVASGQVAAPAPSQAAPLAAFVHLSGPDPADIVAQYDGWPAALTGLEPGDLIVQPVTLTVSPDAPEGEYFVRVGLYSPQSGQRLPLLSPAGAGDALSLLPIHVTANP
;
A
#
# COMPACT_ATOMS: atom_id res chain seq x y z
N ALA A 1 -10.42 -1.98 -0.15
CA ALA A 1 -11.84 -2.41 -0.13
C ALA A 1 -12.25 -2.74 1.30
N TYR A 2 -13.53 -2.59 1.66
CA TYR A 2 -14.05 -2.98 2.98
C TYR A 2 -14.15 -4.50 3.10
N ASN A 3 -13.85 -5.07 4.28
CA ASN A 3 -14.05 -6.49 4.59
C ASN A 3 -15.41 -6.67 5.31
N PRO A 4 -16.44 -7.22 4.65
CA PRO A 4 -17.78 -7.38 5.24
C PRO A 4 -17.91 -8.57 6.18
N TYR A 5 -16.94 -9.49 6.20
CA TYR A 5 -17.00 -10.73 6.97
C TYR A 5 -16.53 -10.55 8.42
N THR A 6 -15.43 -9.80 8.61
CA THR A 6 -14.88 -9.46 9.93
C THR A 6 -14.40 -8.01 9.92
N PRO A 7 -15.31 -7.02 10.07
CA PRO A 7 -14.97 -5.61 9.98
C PRO A 7 -13.97 -5.19 11.07
N PRO A 8 -13.20 -4.11 10.84
CA PRO A 8 -12.33 -3.55 11.87
C PRO A 8 -13.06 -3.26 13.19
N PRO A 9 -12.38 -3.34 14.35
CA PRO A 9 -12.96 -2.87 15.60
C PRO A 9 -13.33 -1.39 15.51
N GLY A 10 -14.47 -1.01 16.09
CA GLY A 10 -14.91 0.38 16.06
C GLY A 10 -16.41 0.56 16.20
N TRP A 11 -16.84 1.82 16.01
CA TRP A 11 -18.24 2.21 15.99
C TRP A 11 -18.74 2.26 14.55
N TYR A 12 -19.93 1.69 14.34
CA TYR A 12 -20.60 1.64 13.05
C TYR A 12 -22.01 2.20 13.21
N ALA A 13 -22.38 3.17 12.38
CA ALA A 13 -23.74 3.66 12.26
C ALA A 13 -24.35 3.06 10.99
N ILE A 14 -25.35 2.20 11.14
CA ILE A 14 -25.93 1.42 10.04
C ILE A 14 -27.42 1.71 9.95
N SER A 15 -27.89 1.93 8.73
CA SER A 15 -29.33 2.02 8.43
C SER A 15 -29.99 0.68 8.67
N GLU A 16 -31.04 0.65 9.51
CA GLU A 16 -31.75 -0.57 9.88
C GLU A 16 -32.42 -1.21 8.66
N THR A 17 -32.96 -0.40 7.74
CA THR A 17 -33.45 -0.86 6.44
C THR A 17 -32.34 -1.50 5.61
N SER A 18 -31.15 -0.89 5.57
CA SER A 18 -30.02 -1.41 4.79
C SER A 18 -29.46 -2.70 5.38
N ARG A 19 -29.43 -2.81 6.71
CA ARG A 19 -29.07 -4.04 7.42
C ARG A 19 -30.08 -5.15 7.10
N GLN A 20 -31.38 -4.91 7.26
CA GLN A 20 -32.42 -5.92 7.06
C GLN A 20 -32.51 -6.41 5.60
N LEU A 21 -32.39 -5.51 4.63
CA LEU A 21 -32.46 -5.86 3.21
C LEU A 21 -31.16 -6.51 2.71
N GLY A 22 -30.04 -6.29 3.40
CA GLY A 22 -28.70 -6.55 2.91
C GLY A 22 -28.36 -5.60 1.75
N LEU A 23 -27.23 -4.90 1.84
CA LEU A 23 -26.73 -4.16 0.69
C LEU A 23 -25.85 -5.11 -0.11
N MET A 24 -26.42 -5.65 -1.18
CA MET A 24 -25.73 -6.58 -2.06
C MET A 24 -24.83 -5.79 -3.02
N LEU A 25 -23.51 -5.85 -2.77
CA LEU A 25 -22.52 -5.42 -3.73
C LEU A 25 -21.93 -6.69 -4.37
N GLN A 26 -22.18 -6.89 -5.68
CA GLN A 26 -21.73 -8.08 -6.42
C GLN A 26 -22.05 -9.42 -5.71
N ASN A 27 -23.28 -9.56 -5.20
CA ASN A 27 -23.79 -10.72 -4.43
C ASN A 27 -23.24 -10.92 -3.02
N THR A 28 -22.44 -9.99 -2.50
CA THR A 28 -22.00 -10.00 -1.10
C THR A 28 -22.85 -9.06 -0.27
N ASP A 29 -23.47 -9.58 0.79
CA ASP A 29 -24.15 -8.74 1.79
C ASP A 29 -23.10 -7.99 2.61
N MET A 30 -22.99 -6.69 2.35
CA MET A 30 -22.02 -5.81 3.01
C MET A 30 -22.30 -5.64 4.52
N TYR A 31 -23.47 -6.06 5.00
CA TYR A 31 -23.87 -6.01 6.40
C TYR A 31 -23.99 -7.40 7.04
N ALA A 32 -23.51 -8.46 6.39
CA ALA A 32 -23.60 -9.83 6.88
C ALA A 32 -23.14 -9.98 8.35
N TYR A 33 -22.01 -9.35 8.72
CA TYR A 33 -21.50 -9.36 10.10
C TYR A 33 -22.47 -8.81 11.15
N PHE A 34 -23.37 -7.89 10.77
CA PHE A 34 -24.29 -7.21 11.68
C PHE A 34 -25.69 -7.85 11.70
N GLN A 35 -25.95 -8.85 10.87
CA GLN A 35 -27.28 -9.49 10.80
C GLN A 35 -27.70 -10.15 12.11
N ASP A 36 -26.73 -10.73 12.82
CA ASP A 36 -26.92 -11.47 14.08
C ASP A 36 -26.47 -10.68 15.32
N LYS A 37 -26.22 -9.36 15.20
CA LYS A 37 -25.74 -8.51 16.29
C LYS A 37 -26.85 -7.60 16.81
N GLU A 38 -26.87 -7.44 18.12
CA GLU A 38 -27.72 -6.45 18.79
C GLU A 38 -27.04 -5.07 18.74
N PRO A 39 -27.77 -4.00 18.36
CA PRO A 39 -27.23 -2.65 18.40
C PRO A 39 -27.08 -2.16 19.85
N VAL A 40 -26.11 -1.28 20.07
CA VAL A 40 -25.91 -0.60 21.36
C VAL A 40 -26.97 0.46 21.60
N ALA A 41 -27.39 1.17 20.54
CA ALA A 41 -28.44 2.18 20.58
C ALA A 41 -29.00 2.40 19.17
N CYS A 42 -30.22 2.93 19.07
CA CYS A 42 -30.78 3.36 17.78
C CYS A 42 -31.35 4.77 17.88
N ALA A 43 -31.08 5.58 16.86
CA ALA A 43 -31.72 6.87 16.66
C ALA A 43 -33.09 6.64 16.02
N GLY A 44 -34.11 6.44 16.87
CA GLY A 44 -35.43 6.02 16.41
C GLY A 44 -35.38 4.63 15.78
N TYR A 45 -35.99 4.48 14.60
CA TYR A 45 -36.07 3.20 13.88
C TYR A 45 -35.17 3.13 12.64
N SER A 46 -34.35 4.15 12.38
CA SER A 46 -33.66 4.30 11.09
C SER A 46 -32.17 4.01 11.15
N ILE A 47 -31.43 4.56 12.12
CA ILE A 47 -29.98 4.37 12.24
C ILE A 47 -29.67 3.72 13.59
N CYS A 48 -29.01 2.56 13.56
CA CYS A 48 -28.56 1.85 14.74
C CYS A 48 -27.03 1.88 14.85
N LEU A 49 -26.54 2.01 16.07
CA LEU A 49 -25.13 2.06 16.42
C LEU A 49 -24.67 0.67 16.88
N TYR A 50 -23.66 0.14 16.23
CA TYR A 50 -23.01 -1.12 16.57
C TYR A 50 -21.59 -0.85 17.04
N ARG A 51 -21.14 -1.64 18.00
CA ARG A 51 -19.74 -1.63 18.45
C ARG A 51 -19.11 -2.98 18.11
N VAL A 52 -18.18 -2.97 17.16
CA VAL A 52 -17.40 -4.14 16.79
C VAL A 52 -16.18 -4.20 17.72
N ASN A 53 -16.09 -5.28 18.50
CA ASN A 53 -14.92 -5.58 19.31
C ASN A 53 -14.63 -7.09 19.18
N TYR A 54 -13.37 -7.47 19.31
CA TYR A 54 -12.95 -8.87 19.36
C TYR A 54 -12.22 -9.12 20.70
N PRO A 55 -12.40 -10.28 21.34
CA PRO A 55 -11.55 -10.72 22.45
C PRO A 55 -10.06 -10.59 22.10
N VAL A 56 -9.22 -10.24 23.07
CA VAL A 56 -7.78 -9.96 22.87
C VAL A 56 -7.04 -11.18 22.31
N ASP A 57 -7.51 -12.39 22.64
CA ASP A 57 -6.98 -13.69 22.24
C ASP A 57 -7.62 -14.23 20.95
N THR A 58 -8.50 -13.47 20.29
CA THR A 58 -9.10 -13.89 19.02
C THR A 58 -8.01 -14.15 17.99
N PRO A 59 -7.89 -15.38 17.45
CA PRO A 59 -6.93 -15.67 16.41
C PRO A 59 -7.18 -14.81 15.18
N VAL A 60 -6.10 -14.29 14.59
CA VAL A 60 -6.16 -13.45 13.39
C VAL A 60 -5.54 -14.20 12.21
N ASP A 61 -6.35 -14.43 11.18
CA ASP A 61 -5.90 -14.92 9.89
C ASP A 61 -5.65 -13.74 8.96
N ARG A 62 -4.51 -13.74 8.28
CA ARG A 62 -4.12 -12.70 7.32
C ARG A 62 -4.06 -13.30 5.94
N VAL A 63 -4.84 -12.75 5.03
CA VAL A 63 -4.88 -13.17 3.63
C VAL A 63 -4.46 -12.01 2.73
N VAL A 64 -3.71 -12.32 1.68
CA VAL A 64 -3.32 -11.37 0.64
C VAL A 64 -4.13 -11.72 -0.61
N VAL A 65 -4.83 -10.73 -1.14
CA VAL A 65 -5.58 -10.80 -2.38
C VAL A 65 -4.78 -10.08 -3.45
N ASP A 66 -4.28 -10.84 -4.42
CA ASP A 66 -3.36 -10.40 -5.47
C ASP A 66 -3.87 -10.72 -6.88
N ASP A 67 -5.14 -11.07 -7.05
CA ASP A 67 -5.71 -11.47 -8.34
C ASP A 67 -6.53 -10.35 -9.02
N GLY A 68 -6.47 -9.14 -8.47
CA GLY A 68 -7.18 -7.96 -8.95
C GLY A 68 -8.66 -7.86 -8.53
N ARG A 69 -9.25 -8.89 -7.91
CA ARG A 69 -10.62 -8.81 -7.37
C ARG A 69 -10.67 -7.94 -6.13
N SER A 70 -11.79 -7.26 -5.90
CA SER A 70 -12.04 -6.60 -4.60
C SER A 70 -12.25 -7.67 -3.53
N VAL A 71 -11.79 -7.43 -2.30
CA VAL A 71 -12.05 -8.32 -1.14
C VAL A 71 -13.54 -8.61 -0.96
N SER A 72 -14.41 -7.64 -1.24
CA SER A 72 -15.87 -7.81 -1.18
C SER A 72 -16.43 -8.79 -2.20
N ASP A 73 -15.71 -9.05 -3.28
CA ASP A 73 -16.16 -9.84 -4.42
C ASP A 73 -15.67 -11.31 -4.32
N ILE A 74 -14.94 -11.64 -3.26
CA ILE A 74 -14.37 -12.98 -3.03
C ILE A 74 -15.21 -13.71 -1.98
N PRO A 75 -15.73 -14.91 -2.29
CA PRO A 75 -16.47 -15.74 -1.34
C PRO A 75 -15.75 -15.94 0.00
N ALA A 76 -16.51 -16.02 1.08
CA ALA A 76 -15.99 -16.12 2.44
C ALA A 76 -15.12 -17.38 2.64
N ASP A 77 -15.51 -18.51 2.06
CA ASP A 77 -14.78 -19.77 2.10
C ASP A 77 -13.45 -19.70 1.34
N GLU A 78 -13.44 -19.02 0.18
CA GLU A 78 -12.21 -18.76 -0.59
C GLU A 78 -11.22 -17.87 0.19
N LEU A 79 -11.71 -16.88 0.92
CA LEU A 79 -10.89 -16.05 1.82
C LEU A 79 -10.45 -16.78 3.11
N GLY A 80 -10.94 -17.99 3.35
CA GLY A 80 -10.64 -18.75 4.57
C GLY A 80 -11.34 -18.19 5.83
N VAL A 81 -12.47 -17.50 5.68
CA VAL A 81 -13.26 -17.01 6.82
C VAL A 81 -13.71 -18.20 7.66
N ALA A 82 -13.47 -18.10 8.97
CA ALA A 82 -13.80 -19.15 9.92
C ALA A 82 -14.38 -18.58 11.21
N ASN A 83 -15.33 -19.33 11.80
CA ASN A 83 -15.99 -18.94 13.05
C ASN A 83 -14.98 -18.80 14.20
N GLY A 84 -15.15 -17.76 15.02
CA GLY A 84 -14.30 -17.48 16.17
C GLY A 84 -12.91 -16.96 15.83
N ARG A 85 -12.66 -16.62 14.56
CA ARG A 85 -11.40 -16.07 14.06
C ARG A 85 -11.68 -14.76 13.35
N ARG A 86 -10.70 -13.85 13.36
CA ARG A 86 -10.77 -12.58 12.63
C ARG A 86 -9.96 -12.70 11.34
N LEU A 87 -10.56 -12.36 10.21
CA LEU A 87 -9.84 -12.25 8.95
C LEU A 87 -9.39 -10.79 8.72
N ILE A 88 -8.12 -10.59 8.40
CA ILE A 88 -7.61 -9.34 7.86
C ILE A 88 -7.16 -9.60 6.43
N ALA A 89 -7.97 -9.12 5.49
CA ALA A 89 -7.63 -9.16 4.07
C ALA A 89 -6.79 -7.93 3.70
N LYS A 90 -5.69 -8.20 3.01
CA LYS A 90 -4.80 -7.21 2.40
C LYS A 90 -4.97 -7.32 0.91
N TRP A 91 -4.98 -6.20 0.20
CA TRP A 91 -5.12 -6.19 -1.26
C TRP A 91 -3.88 -5.59 -1.89
N VAL A 92 -3.38 -6.24 -2.94
CA VAL A 92 -2.22 -5.79 -3.70
C VAL A 92 -2.42 -6.04 -5.19
N GLN A 93 -1.91 -5.12 -6.01
CA GLN A 93 -1.89 -5.25 -7.46
C GLN A 93 -0.58 -5.91 -7.90
N PRO A 94 -0.60 -7.06 -8.60
CA PRO A 94 0.58 -7.60 -9.25
C PRO A 94 1.19 -6.60 -10.24
N PRO A 95 2.53 -6.55 -10.36
CA PRO A 95 3.50 -7.49 -9.78
C PRO A 95 3.91 -7.18 -8.33
N GLY A 96 3.24 -6.26 -7.63
CA GLY A 96 3.48 -6.02 -6.20
C GLY A 96 3.06 -7.19 -5.32
N ASP A 97 3.63 -7.26 -4.13
CA ASP A 97 3.32 -8.28 -3.13
C ASP A 97 3.29 -7.67 -1.72
N ILE A 98 2.61 -8.35 -0.79
CA ILE A 98 2.58 -8.02 0.63
C ILE A 98 2.98 -9.26 1.41
N VAL A 99 3.97 -9.13 2.31
CA VAL A 99 4.23 -10.13 3.32
C VAL A 99 3.58 -9.69 4.63
N PRO A 100 2.51 -10.38 5.08
CA PRO A 100 1.80 -9.98 6.28
C PRO A 100 2.69 -10.06 7.53
N VAL A 101 2.45 -9.15 8.48
CA VAL A 101 3.12 -9.18 9.79
C VAL A 101 3.07 -10.58 10.43
N GLY A 102 4.21 -11.00 10.98
CA GLY A 102 4.39 -12.32 11.60
C GLY A 102 4.68 -13.46 10.61
N LYS A 103 4.70 -13.19 9.30
CA LYS A 103 5.28 -14.11 8.31
C LYS A 103 6.77 -13.84 8.14
N ASN A 104 7.53 -14.91 7.94
CA ASN A 104 8.96 -14.78 7.67
C ASN A 104 9.16 -14.26 6.24
N PHE A 105 10.08 -13.29 6.10
CA PHE A 105 10.54 -12.82 4.81
C PHE A 105 12.07 -12.78 4.82
N ALA A 106 12.69 -13.39 3.80
CA ALA A 106 14.11 -13.28 3.58
C ALA A 106 14.35 -12.22 2.50
N LEU A 107 15.14 -11.20 2.83
CA LEU A 107 15.58 -10.23 1.84
C LEU A 107 16.42 -10.94 0.75
N PRO A 108 16.29 -10.55 -0.53
CA PRO A 108 17.13 -11.08 -1.60
C PRO A 108 18.63 -10.86 -1.32
N ALA A 109 19.49 -11.74 -1.84
CA ALA A 109 20.94 -11.64 -1.64
C ALA A 109 21.57 -10.36 -2.24
N ASP A 110 20.93 -9.80 -3.26
CA ASP A 110 21.31 -8.57 -3.96
C ASP A 110 20.59 -7.32 -3.42
N PHE A 111 19.91 -7.44 -2.27
CA PHE A 111 19.30 -6.31 -1.56
C PHE A 111 20.33 -5.25 -1.15
N GLN A 112 20.01 -4.00 -1.44
CA GLN A 112 20.78 -2.82 -1.05
C GLN A 112 20.02 -2.08 0.07
N PRO A 113 20.60 -1.92 1.27
CA PRO A 113 19.95 -1.18 2.35
C PRO A 113 19.86 0.31 2.02
N ALA A 114 18.68 0.90 2.24
CA ALA A 114 18.44 2.33 2.09
C ALA A 114 17.28 2.73 3.01
N THR A 115 17.60 2.92 4.29
CA THR A 115 16.59 3.14 5.32
C THR A 115 16.11 4.58 5.35
N ALA A 116 14.81 4.78 5.14
CA ALA A 116 14.15 6.08 5.23
C ALA A 116 12.76 5.95 5.83
N ASN A 117 12.46 6.76 6.85
CA ASN A 117 11.15 6.81 7.50
C ASN A 117 10.36 8.00 6.94
N PHE A 118 9.18 7.74 6.38
CA PHE A 118 8.25 8.72 5.84
C PHE A 118 7.08 8.91 6.82
N ASP A 119 7.17 9.99 7.59
CA ASP A 119 6.13 10.46 8.53
C ASP A 119 5.60 9.39 9.51
N ASP A 120 6.47 8.46 9.93
CA ASP A 120 6.14 7.27 10.73
C ASP A 120 5.09 6.33 10.13
N ALA A 121 4.62 6.59 8.91
CA ALA A 121 3.61 5.79 8.25
C ALA A 121 4.23 4.61 7.47
N PHE A 122 5.33 4.87 6.77
CA PHE A 122 6.06 3.86 6.00
C PHE A 122 7.56 4.06 6.15
N ALA A 123 8.30 2.96 6.23
CA ALA A 123 9.75 2.98 6.15
C ALA A 123 10.20 2.25 4.89
N LEU A 124 10.97 2.91 4.02
CA LEU A 124 11.76 2.21 3.02
C LEU A 124 12.88 1.47 3.75
N LEU A 125 12.95 0.14 3.57
CA LEU A 125 14.04 -0.67 4.12
C LEU A 125 15.26 -0.63 3.19
N GLY A 126 15.00 -0.65 1.90
CA GLY A 126 15.99 -0.68 0.86
C GLY A 126 15.39 -1.08 -0.48
N TYR A 127 16.26 -1.48 -1.40
CA TYR A 127 15.87 -1.74 -2.77
C TYR A 127 16.74 -2.81 -3.42
N ARG A 128 16.35 -3.22 -4.62
CA ARG A 128 17.12 -4.10 -5.49
C ARG A 128 17.02 -3.58 -6.92
N ILE A 129 18.13 -3.51 -7.63
CA ILE A 129 18.13 -3.23 -9.08
C ILE A 129 18.32 -4.56 -9.79
N ALA A 130 17.47 -4.85 -10.78
CA ALA A 130 17.58 -6.06 -11.56
C ALA A 130 18.97 -6.17 -12.20
N GLU A 131 19.59 -7.35 -12.06
CA GLU A 131 20.95 -7.64 -12.56
C GLU A 131 22.06 -6.73 -11.97
N GLY A 132 21.76 -5.95 -10.92
CA GLY A 132 22.71 -5.00 -10.34
C GLY A 132 23.13 -3.90 -11.32
N LYS A 133 22.28 -3.55 -12.31
CA LYS A 133 22.61 -2.53 -13.31
C LYS A 133 22.95 -1.20 -12.65
N THR A 134 24.14 -0.68 -12.97
CA THR A 134 24.59 0.67 -12.58
C THR A 134 24.71 1.59 -13.79
N ALA A 135 24.42 1.10 -14.99
CA ALA A 135 24.41 1.86 -16.23
C ALA A 135 23.27 1.42 -17.16
N VAL A 136 22.72 2.37 -17.92
CA VAL A 136 21.61 2.19 -18.87
C VAL A 136 21.79 3.12 -20.07
N ALA A 137 21.33 2.72 -21.25
CA ALA A 137 21.31 3.60 -22.42
C ALA A 137 20.00 4.42 -22.49
N PRO A 138 19.97 5.53 -23.24
CA PRO A 138 18.72 6.20 -23.59
C PRO A 138 17.73 5.20 -24.23
N GLY A 139 16.46 5.20 -23.79
CA GLY A 139 15.44 4.26 -24.23
C GLY A 139 15.42 2.90 -23.51
N ASP A 140 16.44 2.57 -22.70
CA ASP A 140 16.45 1.36 -21.89
C ASP A 140 15.44 1.42 -20.73
N THR A 141 15.19 0.26 -20.11
CA THR A 141 14.44 0.16 -18.87
C THR A 141 15.35 -0.18 -17.69
N LEU A 142 15.15 0.54 -16.58
CA LEU A 142 15.72 0.23 -15.27
C LEU A 142 14.63 -0.38 -14.40
N GLN A 143 14.79 -1.64 -14.03
CA GLN A 143 13.88 -2.35 -13.13
C GLN A 143 14.39 -2.32 -11.70
N LEU A 144 13.57 -1.82 -10.80
CA LEU A 144 13.83 -1.62 -9.38
C LEU A 144 12.78 -2.41 -8.59
N THR A 145 13.14 -2.95 -7.43
CA THR A 145 12.19 -3.44 -6.43
C THR A 145 12.42 -2.68 -5.15
N LEU A 146 11.40 -1.98 -4.66
CA LEU A 146 11.42 -1.28 -3.37
C LEU A 146 10.81 -2.16 -2.29
N PHE A 147 11.42 -2.17 -1.11
CA PHE A 147 10.93 -2.93 0.04
C PHE A 147 10.51 -1.96 1.14
N TRP A 148 9.20 -1.89 1.38
CA TRP A 148 8.61 -1.01 2.37
C TRP A 148 8.17 -1.79 3.60
N HIS A 149 8.27 -1.17 4.77
CA HIS A 149 7.70 -1.65 6.01
C HIS A 149 6.60 -0.68 6.45
N VAL A 150 5.42 -1.22 6.74
CA VAL A 150 4.30 -0.45 7.29
C VAL A 150 4.57 -0.12 8.74
N ALA A 151 4.63 1.16 9.07
CA ALA A 151 4.87 1.63 10.44
C ALA A 151 3.53 2.02 11.11
N SER A 152 3.59 2.62 12.30
CA SER A 152 2.39 2.85 13.14
C SER A 152 1.71 4.20 12.88
N GLY A 153 2.37 5.10 12.15
CA GLY A 153 1.83 6.39 11.75
C GLY A 153 0.67 6.25 10.77
N GLN A 154 -0.18 7.26 10.73
CA GLN A 154 -1.35 7.27 9.87
C GLN A 154 -1.10 8.12 8.64
N VAL A 155 -1.31 7.55 7.45
CA VAL A 155 -1.53 8.37 6.26
C VAL A 155 -2.97 8.86 6.33
N ALA A 156 -3.17 10.17 6.22
CA ALA A 156 -4.50 10.72 6.07
C ALA A 156 -5.18 10.00 4.90
N ALA A 157 -6.23 9.23 5.20
CA ALA A 157 -7.11 8.67 4.20
C ALA A 157 -8.18 9.73 3.92
N PRO A 158 -8.03 10.55 2.87
CA PRO A 158 -9.07 11.50 2.49
C PRO A 158 -10.39 10.78 2.22
N ALA A 159 -11.49 11.54 2.24
CA ALA A 159 -12.81 11.06 1.88
C ALA A 159 -12.76 10.28 0.55
N PRO A 160 -13.59 9.24 0.35
CA PRO A 160 -13.58 8.44 -0.87
C PRO A 160 -13.67 9.35 -2.10
N SER A 161 -12.54 9.58 -2.73
CA SER A 161 -12.38 10.35 -3.96
C SER A 161 -11.87 9.41 -5.04
N GLN A 162 -11.90 9.86 -6.30
CA GLN A 162 -11.53 9.02 -7.43
C GLN A 162 -10.02 8.74 -7.56
N ALA A 163 -9.17 9.41 -6.78
CA ALA A 163 -7.72 9.25 -6.84
C ALA A 163 -7.17 8.38 -5.70
N ALA A 164 -6.08 7.66 -5.94
CA ALA A 164 -5.42 6.85 -4.92
C ALA A 164 -5.00 7.71 -3.71
N PRO A 165 -5.10 7.20 -2.47
CA PRO A 165 -4.76 7.98 -1.27
C PRO A 165 -3.25 8.16 -1.07
N LEU A 166 -2.42 7.31 -1.71
CA LEU A 166 -0.97 7.33 -1.61
C LEU A 166 -0.36 6.90 -2.95
N ALA A 167 0.77 7.49 -3.29
CA ALA A 167 1.65 7.05 -4.37
C ALA A 167 3.12 7.18 -3.94
N ALA A 168 3.95 6.25 -4.39
CA ALA A 168 5.39 6.44 -4.43
C ALA A 168 5.75 7.11 -5.75
N PHE A 169 6.49 8.22 -5.68
CA PHE A 169 7.19 8.75 -6.84
C PHE A 169 8.60 8.19 -6.85
N VAL A 170 9.04 7.73 -8.02
CA VAL A 170 10.39 7.23 -8.26
C VAL A 170 10.90 7.92 -9.52
N HIS A 171 11.87 8.81 -9.36
CA HIS A 171 12.42 9.57 -10.46
C HIS A 171 13.88 9.20 -10.68
N LEU A 172 14.28 9.01 -11.94
CA LEU A 172 15.68 9.10 -12.34
C LEU A 172 15.93 10.53 -12.81
N SER A 173 16.70 11.30 -12.06
CA SER A 173 17.02 12.69 -12.41
C SER A 173 18.48 13.05 -12.19
N GLY A 174 18.95 14.06 -12.90
CA GLY A 174 20.33 14.54 -12.82
C GLY A 174 20.69 15.13 -11.44
N PRO A 175 21.80 15.88 -11.34
CA PRO A 175 22.14 16.62 -10.13
C PRO A 175 21.03 17.58 -9.69
N ASP A 176 20.38 18.26 -10.64
CA ASP A 176 19.12 18.97 -10.40
C ASP A 176 17.96 17.96 -10.34
N PRO A 177 17.21 17.88 -9.22
CA PRO A 177 16.05 16.99 -9.12
C PRO A 177 14.96 17.24 -10.16
N ALA A 178 14.90 18.43 -10.76
CA ALA A 178 13.95 18.79 -11.81
C ALA A 178 14.30 18.18 -13.18
N ASP A 179 15.56 17.78 -13.41
CA ASP A 179 16.04 17.18 -14.64
C ASP A 179 15.68 15.69 -14.70
N ILE A 180 14.38 15.38 -14.75
CA ILE A 180 13.85 14.02 -14.76
C ILE A 180 13.96 13.42 -16.16
N VAL A 181 14.66 12.28 -16.27
CA VAL A 181 14.79 11.50 -17.51
C VAL A 181 14.00 10.20 -17.50
N ALA A 182 13.52 9.75 -16.33
CA ALA A 182 12.57 8.66 -16.20
C ALA A 182 11.76 8.84 -14.92
N GLN A 183 10.49 8.41 -14.92
CA GLN A 183 9.66 8.48 -13.72
C GLN A 183 8.65 7.34 -13.62
N TYR A 184 8.24 7.06 -12.40
CA TYR A 184 7.13 6.20 -12.05
C TYR A 184 6.36 6.83 -10.90
N ASP A 185 5.03 6.80 -10.99
CA ASP A 185 4.12 7.19 -9.92
C ASP A 185 3.14 6.05 -9.68
N GLY A 186 3.13 5.50 -8.46
CA GLY A 186 2.21 4.42 -8.15
C GLY A 186 2.39 3.81 -6.78
N TRP A 187 1.39 3.05 -6.37
CA TRP A 187 1.39 2.31 -5.11
C TRP A 187 0.61 1.00 -5.31
N PRO A 188 1.19 -0.16 -4.97
CA PRO A 188 0.58 -1.43 -5.34
C PRO A 188 -0.50 -1.90 -4.35
N ALA A 189 -0.54 -1.35 -3.13
CA ALA A 189 -1.35 -1.91 -2.05
C ALA A 189 -2.52 -1.01 -1.64
N ALA A 190 -3.67 -1.60 -1.29
CA ALA A 190 -4.71 -0.82 -0.62
C ALA A 190 -4.26 -0.47 0.81
N LEU A 191 -4.38 0.80 1.22
CA LEU A 191 -4.07 1.19 2.61
C LEU A 191 -4.97 0.49 3.63
N THR A 192 -6.23 0.23 3.25
CA THR A 192 -7.17 -0.54 4.06
C THR A 192 -6.70 -1.98 4.18
N GLY A 193 -6.54 -2.47 5.41
CA GLY A 193 -6.12 -3.85 5.71
C GLY A 193 -4.63 -3.99 6.01
N LEU A 194 -3.81 -2.98 5.66
CA LEU A 194 -2.43 -2.93 6.11
C LEU A 194 -2.36 -2.79 7.63
N GLU A 195 -1.38 -3.46 8.22
CA GLU A 195 -1.06 -3.44 9.64
C GLU A 195 0.39 -3.04 9.84
N PRO A 196 0.74 -2.34 10.94
CA PRO A 196 2.12 -2.14 11.31
C PRO A 196 2.86 -3.49 11.36
N GLY A 197 4.01 -3.58 10.70
CA GLY A 197 4.79 -4.82 10.56
C GLY A 197 4.60 -5.55 9.22
N ASP A 198 3.63 -5.16 8.38
CA ASP A 198 3.56 -5.68 7.02
C ASP A 198 4.75 -5.19 6.19
N LEU A 199 5.21 -6.04 5.27
CA LEU A 199 6.18 -5.66 4.26
C LEU A 199 5.49 -5.56 2.89
N ILE A 200 5.82 -4.53 2.12
CA ILE A 200 5.31 -4.36 0.76
C ILE A 200 6.50 -4.44 -0.19
N VAL A 201 6.42 -5.36 -1.13
CA VAL A 201 7.39 -5.53 -2.22
C VAL A 201 6.81 -4.83 -3.44
N GLN A 202 7.46 -3.75 -3.89
CA GLN A 202 6.99 -2.93 -4.99
C GLN A 202 7.99 -2.95 -6.15
N PRO A 203 7.73 -3.75 -7.19
CA PRO A 203 8.44 -3.61 -8.45
C PRO A 203 8.09 -2.29 -9.14
N VAL A 204 9.11 -1.65 -9.70
CA VAL A 204 9.06 -0.37 -10.40
C VAL A 204 9.87 -0.50 -11.68
N THR A 205 9.31 -0.04 -12.80
CA THR A 205 10.02 0.03 -14.07
C THR A 205 10.13 1.49 -14.49
N LEU A 206 11.36 1.96 -14.66
CA LEU A 206 11.65 3.28 -15.20
C LEU A 206 12.12 3.13 -16.65
N THR A 207 11.43 3.78 -17.59
CA THR A 207 11.87 3.87 -18.98
C THR A 207 12.67 5.16 -19.16
N VAL A 208 13.95 5.03 -19.48
CA VAL A 208 14.84 6.18 -19.69
C VAL A 208 14.46 6.89 -20.97
N SER A 209 14.34 8.21 -20.92
CA SER A 209 14.07 9.03 -22.10
C SER A 209 15.07 8.71 -23.21
N PRO A 210 14.61 8.54 -24.47
CA PRO A 210 15.50 8.33 -25.61
C PRO A 210 16.42 9.54 -25.89
N ASP A 211 16.06 10.71 -25.35
CA ASP A 211 16.84 11.95 -25.46
C ASP A 211 17.65 12.25 -24.20
N ALA A 212 17.74 11.31 -23.25
CA ALA A 212 18.49 11.50 -22.01
C ALA A 212 19.97 11.77 -22.32
N PRO A 213 20.53 12.92 -21.87
CA PRO A 213 21.95 13.17 -22.00
C PRO A 213 22.78 12.11 -21.25
N GLU A 214 23.97 11.81 -21.79
CA GLU A 214 24.97 11.02 -21.06
C GLU A 214 25.32 11.72 -19.74
N GLY A 215 25.42 10.95 -18.65
CA GLY A 215 25.77 11.52 -17.37
C GLY A 215 25.47 10.64 -16.17
N GLU A 216 25.66 11.20 -14.99
CA GLU A 216 25.30 10.57 -13.73
C GLU A 216 23.91 11.07 -13.28
N TYR A 217 23.04 10.12 -12.94
CA TYR A 217 21.68 10.36 -12.49
C TYR A 217 21.44 9.65 -11.16
N PHE A 218 20.47 10.13 -10.38
CA PHE A 218 20.10 9.56 -9.09
C PHE A 218 18.65 9.09 -9.13
N VAL A 219 18.42 7.88 -8.62
CA VAL A 219 17.06 7.42 -8.33
C VAL A 219 16.60 8.11 -7.03
N ARG A 220 15.55 8.91 -7.11
CA ARG A 220 14.93 9.62 -5.98
C ARG A 220 13.58 9.01 -5.68
N VAL A 221 13.37 8.60 -4.44
CA VAL A 221 12.17 7.91 -3.98
C VAL A 221 11.49 8.71 -2.89
N GLY A 222 10.19 8.93 -3.00
CA GLY A 222 9.40 9.45 -1.89
C GLY A 222 7.93 9.10 -1.99
N LEU A 223 7.18 9.52 -0.98
CA LEU A 223 5.75 9.24 -0.86
C LEU A 223 4.96 10.54 -0.89
N TYR A 224 3.78 10.51 -1.50
CA TYR A 224 2.87 11.64 -1.50
C TYR A 224 1.41 11.20 -1.59
N SER A 225 0.51 12.12 -1.28
CA SER A 225 -0.93 11.96 -1.50
C SER A 225 -1.30 12.53 -2.87
N PRO A 226 -1.70 11.71 -3.86
CA PRO A 226 -2.14 12.19 -5.17
C PRO A 226 -3.32 13.17 -5.12
N GLN A 227 -4.11 13.10 -4.06
CA GLN A 227 -5.32 13.91 -3.91
C GLN A 227 -5.02 15.35 -3.50
N SER A 228 -3.96 15.56 -2.72
CA SER A 228 -3.57 16.88 -2.21
C SER A 228 -2.25 17.39 -2.81
N GLY A 229 -1.48 16.52 -3.45
CA GLY A 229 -0.09 16.80 -3.85
C GLY A 229 0.89 16.83 -2.67
N GLN A 230 0.41 16.65 -1.43
CA GLN A 230 1.25 16.74 -0.24
C GLN A 230 2.24 15.58 -0.17
N ARG A 231 3.51 15.92 -0.04
CA ARG A 231 4.62 14.98 0.16
C ARG A 231 4.71 14.56 1.64
N LEU A 232 5.07 13.30 1.89
CA LEU A 232 5.36 12.82 3.24
C LEU A 232 6.81 13.19 3.59
N PRO A 233 7.06 13.89 4.72
CA PRO A 233 8.41 14.26 5.13
C PRO A 233 9.24 13.04 5.52
N LEU A 234 10.54 13.11 5.23
CA LEU A 234 11.54 12.23 5.81
C LEU A 234 11.79 12.59 7.26
N LEU A 235 11.77 11.58 8.12
CA LEU A 235 12.20 11.69 9.50
C LEU A 235 13.68 11.31 9.61
N SER A 236 14.38 11.99 10.53
CA SER A 236 15.78 11.68 10.83
C SER A 236 15.94 10.20 11.25
N PRO A 237 17.05 9.53 10.86
CA PRO A 237 18.33 10.10 10.42
C PRO A 237 18.55 10.19 8.89
N ALA A 238 17.56 9.83 8.06
CA ALA A 238 17.74 9.76 6.60
C ALA A 238 17.98 11.13 5.93
N GLY A 239 17.74 12.23 6.64
CA GLY A 239 17.91 13.60 6.17
C GLY A 239 16.69 14.48 6.49
N ALA A 240 16.75 15.73 6.07
CA ALA A 240 15.58 16.61 5.99
C ALA A 240 15.11 16.67 4.53
N GLY A 241 13.79 16.66 4.29
CA GLY A 241 13.22 16.67 2.94
C GLY A 241 12.04 15.70 2.82
N ASP A 242 11.74 15.27 1.60
CA ASP A 242 10.62 14.37 1.29
C ASP A 242 10.98 13.26 0.28
N ALA A 243 12.27 13.14 -0.06
CA ALA A 243 12.79 12.17 -1.00
C ALA A 243 14.15 11.63 -0.55
N LEU A 244 14.33 10.31 -0.66
CA LEU A 244 15.61 9.64 -0.49
C LEU A 244 16.28 9.46 -1.85
N SER A 245 17.54 9.90 -1.98
CA SER A 245 18.38 9.55 -3.14
C SER A 245 19.08 8.21 -2.90
N LEU A 246 18.97 7.29 -3.87
CA LEU A 246 19.65 6.00 -3.87
C LEU A 246 21.03 6.11 -4.55
N LEU A 247 21.65 4.96 -4.86
CA LEU A 247 22.91 4.94 -5.58
C LEU A 247 22.77 5.52 -7.00
N PRO A 248 23.83 6.16 -7.53
CA PRO A 248 23.81 6.74 -8.85
C PRO A 248 23.72 5.68 -9.96
N ILE A 249 23.08 6.06 -11.06
CA ILE A 249 22.96 5.30 -12.31
C ILE A 249 23.59 6.14 -13.41
N HIS A 250 24.49 5.53 -14.18
CA HIS A 250 25.11 6.18 -15.32
C HIS A 250 24.25 6.00 -16.57
N VAL A 251 23.79 7.08 -17.19
CA VAL A 251 23.21 7.03 -18.53
C VAL A 251 24.37 7.14 -19.52
N THR A 252 24.52 6.13 -20.39
CA THR A 252 25.60 6.10 -21.38
C THR A 252 25.30 7.00 -22.58
N ALA A 253 26.29 7.27 -23.42
CA ALA A 253 26.06 7.90 -24.72
C ALA A 253 25.03 7.13 -25.57
N ASN A 254 24.25 7.85 -26.37
CA ASN A 254 23.36 7.28 -27.36
C ASN A 254 24.22 6.52 -28.41
N PRO A 255 23.92 5.25 -28.75
CA PRO A 255 24.68 4.50 -29.75
C PRO A 255 24.69 5.13 -31.15
#